data_AF-A0A238VXQ4-F1
#
_entry.id   AF-A0A238VXQ4-F1
#
_cell.length_a   1.000
_cell.length_b   1.000
_cell.length_c   1.000
_cell.angle_alpha   90.00
_cell.angle_beta   90.00
_cell.angle_gamma   90.00
#
_symmetry.space_group_name_H-M   'P 1'
#
loop_
_entity.id
_entity.type
_entity.pdbx_description
1 polymer ?
#
loop_
_entity_poly.entity_id
_entity_poly.type
_entity_poly.pdbx_seq_one_letter_code
_entity_poly.pdbx_strand_id
1 'polypeptide(L)'
;MPDRGAIPDVLPPDLADDLRGGAVRPILSHPHPLLSVRCDPSGYLPGHDLRQLVRDLLATMYAAGGRGLAAPQIGNPVRALVMDAGWKFGMSTPVAMLDPEIVARSDDEAEEVETCLSIPGQPVSVSRARHV
;
A
#
# COMPACT_ATOMS: atom_id res chain seq x y z
N MET A 1 -9.24 12.92 19.15
CA MET A 1 -8.32 12.22 18.21
C MET A 1 -7.56 11.23 19.06
N PRO A 2 -7.86 9.92 19.03
CA PRO A 2 -7.11 8.98 19.84
C PRO A 2 -5.69 8.88 19.29
N ASP A 3 -4.77 8.72 20.23
CA ASP A 3 -3.33 8.75 20.10
C ASP A 3 -2.83 7.81 19.00
N ARG A 4 -2.10 8.36 18.02
CA ARG A 4 -1.40 7.57 17.00
C ARG A 4 -0.22 6.93 17.71
N GLY A 5 -0.46 5.76 18.32
CA GLY A 5 0.56 4.99 19.04
C GLY A 5 1.89 5.09 18.31
N ALA A 6 2.88 5.67 18.99
CA ALA A 6 4.12 6.11 18.40
C ALA A 6 4.70 5.00 17.51
N ILE A 7 4.76 5.29 16.21
CA ILE A 7 5.55 4.49 15.27
C ILE A 7 6.97 4.50 15.88
N PRO A 8 7.64 3.35 16.09
CA PRO A 8 9.03 3.37 16.50
C PRO A 8 9.80 4.30 15.55
N ASP A 9 10.82 4.99 16.05
CA ASP A 9 11.60 6.07 15.41
C ASP A 9 12.44 5.59 14.20
N VAL A 10 11.86 4.69 13.41
CA VAL A 10 12.39 4.17 12.16
C VAL A 10 12.02 5.21 11.11
N LEU A 11 13.02 6.00 10.73
CA LEU A 11 12.93 6.91 9.61
C LEU A 11 12.55 6.12 8.34
N PRO A 12 11.73 6.71 7.46
CA PRO A 12 11.52 6.16 6.14
C PRO A 12 12.86 5.88 5.43
N PRO A 13 12.93 4.82 4.63
CA PRO A 13 14.16 4.47 3.93
C PRO A 13 14.56 5.54 2.91
N ASP A 14 15.86 5.59 2.64
CA ASP A 14 16.40 6.43 1.57
C ASP A 14 16.12 5.77 0.21
N LEU A 15 15.10 6.26 -0.50
CA LEU A 15 14.67 5.68 -1.76
C LEU A 15 15.63 6.04 -2.91
N ALA A 16 15.70 5.20 -3.94
CA ALA A 16 16.36 5.55 -5.20
C ALA A 16 15.79 6.85 -5.78
N ASP A 17 16.62 7.65 -6.45
CA ASP A 17 16.26 9.01 -6.90
C ASP A 17 15.00 9.05 -7.77
N ASP A 18 14.78 8.00 -8.56
CA ASP A 18 13.63 7.88 -9.44
C ASP A 18 12.31 7.57 -8.70
N LEU A 19 12.39 7.16 -7.42
CA LEU A 19 11.28 6.89 -6.50
C LEU A 19 11.10 7.97 -5.40
N ARG A 20 11.98 8.97 -5.32
CA ARG A 20 11.84 10.14 -4.43
C ARG A 20 10.81 11.16 -4.95
N GLY A 21 10.46 12.13 -4.10
CA GLY A 21 9.70 13.32 -4.50
C GLY A 21 8.18 13.15 -4.57
N GLY A 22 7.64 12.10 -3.95
CA GLY A 22 6.20 11.91 -3.82
C GLY A 22 5.55 12.90 -2.86
N ALA A 23 4.30 13.25 -3.13
CA ALA A 23 3.48 14.02 -2.20
C ALA A 23 2.60 13.09 -1.36
N VAL A 24 2.53 13.35 -0.05
CA VAL A 24 1.63 12.61 0.83
C VAL A 24 0.18 12.94 0.46
N ARG A 25 -0.63 11.90 0.25
CA ARG A 25 -2.05 11.99 -0.10
C ARG A 25 -2.94 11.55 1.06
N PRO A 26 -4.17 12.08 1.16
CA PRO A 26 -5.16 11.55 2.09
C PRO A 26 -5.47 10.08 1.80
N ILE A 27 -5.50 9.26 2.85
CA ILE A 27 -5.94 7.86 2.75
C ILE A 27 -7.44 7.80 2.99
N LEU A 28 -8.17 7.24 2.02
CA LEU A 28 -9.60 7.00 2.12
C LEU A 28 -9.88 5.91 3.16
N SER A 29 -10.88 6.14 4.01
CA SER A 29 -11.32 5.16 5.02
C SER A 29 -12.57 4.40 4.57
N HIS A 30 -12.67 3.13 4.94
CA HIS A 30 -13.91 2.36 4.79
C HIS A 30 -15.05 3.06 5.54
N PRO A 31 -16.28 3.13 4.99
CA PRO A 31 -16.79 2.47 3.79
C PRO A 31 -16.77 3.33 2.51
N HIS A 32 -15.76 4.19 2.31
CA HIS A 32 -15.70 5.05 1.12
C HIS A 32 -15.92 4.24 -0.19
N PRO A 33 -16.85 4.65 -1.08
CA PRO A 33 -17.28 3.82 -2.21
C PRO A 33 -16.16 3.47 -3.19
N LEU A 34 -15.18 4.36 -3.38
CA LEU A 34 -13.99 4.08 -4.20
C LEU A 34 -13.14 2.88 -3.70
N LEU A 35 -13.29 2.45 -2.45
CA LEU A 35 -12.58 1.27 -1.95
C LEU A 35 -13.25 -0.04 -2.37
N SER A 36 -14.44 0.02 -2.99
CA SER A 36 -15.21 -1.13 -3.49
C SER A 36 -15.39 -1.13 -5.00
N VAL A 37 -14.86 -0.14 -5.73
CA VAL A 37 -14.93 -0.13 -7.19
C VAL A 37 -13.86 -1.06 -7.77
N ARG A 38 -14.19 -1.70 -8.90
CA ARG A 38 -13.20 -2.41 -9.69
C ARG A 38 -12.23 -1.39 -10.28
N CYS A 39 -10.94 -1.60 -10.04
CA CYS A 39 -9.90 -0.71 -10.57
C CYS A 39 -9.62 -0.98 -12.04
N ASP A 40 -9.41 0.09 -12.81
CA ASP A 40 -9.04 0.04 -14.22
C ASP A 40 -7.55 -0.33 -14.41
N PRO A 41 -7.14 -0.80 -15.59
CA PRO A 41 -5.73 -0.99 -15.89
C PRO A 41 -4.90 0.27 -15.63
N SER A 42 -3.65 0.10 -15.18
CA SER A 42 -2.79 1.21 -14.75
C SER A 42 -2.65 2.30 -15.82
N GLY A 43 -2.63 1.92 -17.11
CA GLY A 43 -2.57 2.86 -18.24
C GLY A 43 -3.74 3.84 -18.35
N TYR A 44 -4.88 3.60 -17.69
CA TYR A 44 -6.03 4.51 -17.65
C TYR A 44 -5.88 5.61 -16.59
N LEU A 45 -4.74 5.70 -15.90
CA LEU A 45 -4.47 6.78 -14.94
C LEU A 45 -4.64 8.16 -15.60
N PRO A 46 -5.49 9.04 -15.06
CA PRO A 46 -5.60 10.42 -15.55
C PRO A 46 -4.26 11.17 -15.49
N GLY A 47 -3.86 11.80 -16.58
CA GLY A 47 -2.57 12.48 -16.70
C GLY A 47 -1.37 11.56 -16.98
N HIS A 48 -1.56 10.23 -16.92
CA HIS A 48 -0.61 9.20 -17.36
C HIS A 48 0.77 9.18 -16.69
N ASP A 49 0.96 9.83 -15.54
CA ASP A 49 2.22 9.78 -14.78
C ASP A 49 2.20 8.67 -13.72
N LEU A 50 2.41 7.43 -14.17
CA LEU A 50 2.50 6.26 -13.30
C LEU A 50 3.65 6.36 -12.30
N ARG A 51 4.74 7.03 -12.68
CA ARG A 51 5.90 7.19 -11.80
C ARG A 51 5.56 8.13 -10.64
N GLN A 52 4.87 9.24 -10.91
CA GLN A 52 4.39 10.12 -9.86
C GLN A 52 3.38 9.41 -8.95
N LEU A 53 2.48 8.57 -9.49
CA LEU A 53 1.57 7.77 -8.68
C LEU A 53 2.34 6.85 -7.71
N VAL A 54 3.36 6.15 -8.18
CA VAL A 54 4.19 5.28 -7.34
C VAL A 54 4.91 6.07 -6.24
N ARG A 55 5.45 7.25 -6.57
CA ARG A 55 6.09 8.15 -5.61
C ARG A 55 5.11 8.61 -4.53
N ASP A 56 3.91 9.04 -4.93
CA ASP A 56 2.85 9.46 -4.00
C ASP A 56 2.40 8.31 -3.10
N LEU A 57 2.29 7.09 -3.64
CA LEU A 57 1.96 5.90 -2.88
C LEU A 57 3.02 5.56 -1.85
N LEU A 58 4.31 5.55 -2.23
CA LEU A 58 5.41 5.29 -1.28
C LEU A 58 5.47 6.36 -0.20
N ALA A 59 5.44 7.64 -0.57
CA ALA A 59 5.45 8.76 0.38
C ALA A 59 4.29 8.67 1.38
N THR A 60 3.09 8.35 0.89
CA THR A 60 1.89 8.19 1.73
C THR A 60 1.99 6.96 2.63
N MET A 61 2.46 5.83 2.10
CA MET A 61 2.65 4.58 2.84
C MET A 61 3.60 4.78 4.02
N TYR A 62 4.78 5.36 3.79
CA TYR A 62 5.76 5.59 4.85
C TYR A 62 5.28 6.63 5.87
N ALA A 63 4.68 7.74 5.42
CA ALA A 63 4.11 8.76 6.31
C ALA A 63 2.99 8.22 7.21
N ALA A 64 2.23 7.23 6.73
CA ALA A 64 1.20 6.55 7.49
C ALA A 64 1.71 5.36 8.32
N GLY A 65 3.00 5.02 8.22
CA GLY A 65 3.58 3.85 8.89
C GLY A 65 3.07 2.52 8.36
N GLY A 66 2.68 2.42 7.09
CA GLY A 66 2.20 1.19 6.45
C GLY A 66 3.31 0.26 5.96
N ARG A 67 2.94 -0.95 5.54
CA ARG A 67 3.82 -1.89 4.79
C ARG A 67 3.38 -2.09 3.34
N GLY A 68 2.18 -1.60 2.99
CA GLY A 68 1.66 -1.61 1.63
C GLY A 68 0.55 -0.57 1.49
N LEU A 69 0.38 -0.06 0.27
CA LEU A 69 -0.67 0.90 -0.08
C LEU A 69 -1.07 0.73 -1.56
N ALA A 70 -2.36 0.63 -1.82
CA ALA A 70 -2.92 0.54 -3.17
C ALA A 70 -3.43 1.91 -3.67
N ALA A 71 -3.33 2.17 -4.97
CA ALA A 71 -3.83 3.38 -5.63
C ALA A 71 -5.28 3.79 -5.25
N PRO A 72 -6.28 2.88 -5.15
CA PRO A 72 -7.63 3.27 -4.74
C PRO A 72 -7.68 3.86 -3.33
N GLN A 73 -6.74 3.52 -2.44
CA GLN A 73 -6.69 4.08 -1.08
C GLN A 73 -6.33 5.56 -1.06
N ILE A 74 -5.75 6.09 -2.14
CA ILE A 74 -5.48 7.54 -2.31
C ILE A 74 -6.37 8.16 -3.40
N GLY A 75 -7.48 7.50 -3.74
CA GLY A 75 -8.48 8.03 -4.68
C GLY A 75 -8.20 7.79 -6.16
N ASN A 76 -7.22 6.95 -6.52
CA ASN A 76 -6.90 6.59 -7.90
C ASN A 76 -7.35 5.14 -8.19
N PRO A 77 -8.52 4.90 -8.80
CA PRO A 77 -9.06 3.55 -9.01
C PRO A 77 -8.39 2.82 -10.19
N VAL A 78 -7.07 2.73 -10.16
CA VAL A 78 -6.26 1.98 -11.15
C VAL A 78 -5.48 0.85 -10.47
N ARG A 79 -5.13 -0.20 -11.22
CA ARG A 79 -4.38 -1.36 -10.73
C ARG A 79 -2.91 -1.02 -10.52
N ALA A 80 -2.62 -0.37 -9.40
CA ALA A 80 -1.27 -0.09 -8.94
C ALA A 80 -1.18 -0.20 -7.42
N LEU A 81 -0.10 -0.77 -6.92
CA LEU A 81 0.17 -0.85 -5.49
C LEU A 81 1.67 -0.79 -5.22
N VAL A 82 2.02 -0.36 -4.01
CA VAL A 82 3.39 -0.40 -3.49
C VAL A 82 3.43 -1.18 -2.19
N MET A 83 4.57 -1.79 -1.91
CA MET A 83 4.82 -2.44 -0.64
C MET A 83 6.29 -2.36 -0.25
N ASP A 84 6.54 -2.39 1.04
CA ASP A 84 7.85 -2.59 1.63
C ASP A 84 7.61 -3.35 2.94
N ALA A 85 7.84 -4.65 2.93
CA ALA A 85 7.55 -5.48 4.10
C ALA A 85 8.63 -5.33 5.18
N GLY A 86 9.87 -5.05 4.78
CA GLY A 86 11.04 -5.10 5.65
C GLY A 86 11.50 -3.76 6.23
N TRP A 87 11.03 -2.61 5.73
CA TRP A 87 11.58 -1.29 6.16
C TRP A 87 11.50 -1.02 7.66
N LYS A 88 10.44 -1.44 8.35
CA LYS A 88 10.34 -1.29 9.81
C LYS A 88 11.36 -2.11 10.59
N PHE A 89 12.04 -3.02 9.91
CA PHE A 89 13.12 -3.86 10.45
C PHE A 89 14.49 -3.46 9.86
N GLY A 90 14.60 -2.31 9.20
CA GLY A 90 15.83 -1.85 8.55
C GLY A 90 16.16 -2.57 7.23
N MET A 91 15.27 -3.45 6.73
CA MET A 91 15.45 -4.22 5.49
C MET A 91 14.54 -3.67 4.38
N SER A 92 14.73 -2.41 4.02
CA SER A 92 13.89 -1.78 3.00
C SER A 92 14.13 -2.39 1.63
N THR A 93 13.04 -2.89 1.05
CA THR A 93 13.01 -3.49 -0.29
C THR A 93 11.70 -3.07 -0.97
N PRO A 94 11.57 -1.78 -1.34
CA PRO A 94 10.33 -1.27 -1.89
C PRO A 94 10.04 -1.92 -3.25
N VAL A 95 8.80 -2.37 -3.41
CA VAL A 95 8.29 -2.96 -4.64
C VAL A 95 7.08 -2.14 -5.08
N ALA A 96 7.05 -1.78 -6.37
CA ALA A 96 5.89 -1.22 -7.03
C ALA A 96 5.38 -2.24 -8.06
N MET A 97 4.08 -2.53 -8.03
CA MET A 97 3.44 -3.44 -8.96
C MET A 97 2.34 -2.72 -9.72
N LEU A 98 2.41 -2.81 -11.04
CA LEU A 98 1.44 -2.25 -11.97
C LEU A 98 0.75 -3.41 -12.67
N ASP A 99 -0.58 -3.39 -12.70
CA ASP A 99 -1.41 -4.46 -13.26
C ASP A 99 -1.02 -5.88 -12.80
N PRO A 100 -0.76 -6.12 -11.48
CA PRO A 100 -0.32 -7.44 -11.01
C PRO A 100 -1.39 -8.51 -11.24
N GLU A 101 -0.93 -9.72 -11.51
CA GLU A 101 -1.76 -10.91 -11.65
C GLU A 101 -1.20 -12.04 -10.76
N ILE A 102 -2.10 -12.73 -10.05
CA ILE A 102 -1.75 -13.95 -9.31
C ILE A 102 -1.81 -15.11 -10.31
N VAL A 103 -0.65 -15.61 -10.73
CA VAL A 103 -0.53 -16.69 -11.73
C VAL A 103 -0.48 -18.08 -11.13
N ALA A 104 -0.16 -18.18 -9.83
CA ALA A 104 -0.14 -19.41 -9.06
C ALA A 104 -0.55 -19.11 -7.61
N ARG A 105 -1.03 -20.13 -6.89
CA ARG A 105 -1.42 -20.02 -5.48
C ARG A 105 -1.24 -21.38 -4.81
N SER A 106 -0.69 -21.40 -3.60
CA SER A 106 -0.59 -22.64 -2.81
C SER A 106 -1.92 -23.02 -2.17
N ASP A 107 -2.15 -24.33 -1.97
CA ASP A 107 -3.26 -24.86 -1.16
C ASP A 107 -2.98 -24.73 0.36
N ASP A 108 -1.71 -24.59 0.76
CA ASP A 108 -1.34 -24.34 2.15
C ASP A 108 -1.75 -22.93 2.56
N GLU A 109 -2.56 -22.82 3.62
CA GLU A 109 -3.09 -21.57 4.16
C GLU A 109 -2.49 -21.25 5.53
N ALA A 110 -2.40 -19.95 5.82
CA ALA A 110 -2.05 -19.42 7.13
C ALA A 110 -3.08 -18.38 7.55
N GLU A 111 -3.48 -18.46 8.81
CA GLU A 111 -4.28 -17.43 9.46
C GLU A 111 -3.34 -16.44 10.16
N GLU A 112 -3.44 -15.16 9.81
CA GLU A 112 -2.63 -14.09 10.36
C GLU A 112 -3.50 -12.88 10.73
N VAL A 113 -3.03 -12.06 11.67
CA VAL A 113 -3.72 -10.82 12.05
C VAL A 113 -3.27 -9.68 11.14
N GLU A 114 -4.20 -9.18 10.33
CA GLU A 114 -3.97 -8.07 9.41
C GLU A 114 -4.49 -6.74 9.96
N THR A 115 -3.86 -5.65 9.53
CA THR A 115 -4.35 -4.28 9.74
C THR A 115 -4.33 -3.52 8.41
N CYS A 116 -5.21 -2.55 8.25
CA CYS A 116 -5.32 -1.79 7.00
C CYS A 116 -5.31 -0.28 7.28
N LEU A 117 -4.57 0.48 6.47
CA LEU A 117 -4.54 1.94 6.55
C LEU A 117 -5.91 2.59 6.28
N SER A 118 -6.78 1.89 5.54
CA SER A 118 -8.16 2.33 5.27
C SER A 118 -9.18 1.86 6.31
N ILE A 119 -8.79 1.02 7.28
CA ILE A 119 -9.66 0.54 8.36
C ILE A 119 -8.91 0.70 9.70
N PRO A 120 -8.69 1.96 10.14
CA PRO A 120 -7.79 2.24 11.26
C PRO A 120 -8.30 1.66 12.57
N GLY A 121 -7.40 1.06 13.35
CA GLY A 121 -7.69 0.55 14.69
C GLY A 121 -8.45 -0.78 14.73
N GLN A 122 -8.62 -1.45 13.58
CA GLN A 122 -9.36 -2.71 13.48
C GLN A 122 -8.46 -3.85 12.97
N PRO A 123 -7.72 -4.53 13.86
CA PRO A 123 -7.03 -5.77 13.51
C PRO A 123 -8.05 -6.89 13.28
N VAL A 124 -7.84 -7.69 12.23
CA VAL A 124 -8.75 -8.79 11.85
C VAL A 124 -7.94 -10.04 11.53
N SER A 125 -8.42 -11.20 11.97
CA SER A 125 -7.87 -12.51 11.60
C SER A 125 -8.28 -12.87 10.18
N VAL A 126 -7.32 -13.16 9.31
CA VAL A 126 -7.57 -13.46 7.88
C VAL A 126 -6.80 -14.71 7.48
N SER A 127 -7.47 -15.68 6.88
CA SER A 127 -6.82 -16.84 6.23
C SER A 127 -6.43 -16.50 4.79
N ARG A 128 -5.17 -16.73 4.42
CA ARG A 128 -4.65 -16.62 3.05
C ARG A 128 -3.71 -17.76 2.72
N ALA A 129 -3.52 -18.02 1.43
CA ALA A 129 -2.48 -18.93 0.96
C ALA A 129 -1.08 -18.43 1.37
N ARG A 130 -0.20 -19.35 1.78
CA ARG A 130 1.19 -19.01 2.16
C ARG A 130 2.02 -18.48 1.01
N HIS A 131 1.71 -18.89 -0.23
CA HIS A 131 2.45 -18.49 -1.42
C HIS A 131 1.49 -18.12 -2.56
N VAL A 132 1.85 -17.05 -3.27
CA VAL A 132 1.21 -16.53 -4.50
C VAL A 132 2.29 -16.09 -5.48
#